data_AF-A0A4Z1E914-F1
#
_entry.id   AF-A0A4Z1E914-F1
#
_cell.length_a   1.000
_cell.length_b   1.000
_cell.length_c   1.000
_cell.angle_alpha   90.00
_cell.angle_beta   90.00
_cell.angle_gamma   90.00
#
_symmetry.space_group_name_H-M   'P 1'
#
loop_
_entity.id
_entity.type
_entity.pdbx_description
1 polymer ?
#
loop_
_entity_poly.entity_id
_entity_poly.type
_entity_poly.pdbx_seq_one_letter_code
_entity_poly.pdbx_strand_id
1 'polypeptide(L)'
;MTTHDPDHAETPAPPLTRRELRALRESGVLPVVGAETTTVVVPQEPERIESADTSGAPEVPSVPTAPPTIDLRAPLVPEPTPSDVLTARAGRNVPVAVGVGVGLVIALVASLFLRKEVFGLFALATVAGALIELRAALARQSITLPVLPILVGAVGMFVSAYLAGPEALLVSFVLTAGGVVVWCALDGGGLRVLRNATAAIFVAAYVPFLASFLALALAADDGEWRVLIVVVLVVACDTGGWAAGVTMGRHALAPSISPKKSWEGLAGSTALAVLVGSILVPLVLDATWWVGALVGVLTVVAGLVGDLGESLIKRDLGMKDMGDSIPGHGGILDRVDALLVAAPVVVTALALAAPAL
;
A
#
# COMPACT_ATOMS: atom_id res chain seq x y z
N MET A 1 51.91 -5.92 38.62
CA MET A 1 51.74 -4.87 37.61
C MET A 1 50.29 -4.93 37.18
N THR A 2 49.48 -4.04 37.73
CA THR A 2 48.05 -3.86 37.45
C THR A 2 47.89 -3.00 36.20
N THR A 3 47.09 -3.43 35.23
CA THR A 3 46.30 -2.53 34.40
C THR A 3 44.92 -3.14 34.19
N HIS A 4 43.95 -2.40 34.69
CA HIS A 4 42.51 -2.58 34.68
C HIS A 4 42.01 -2.12 33.30
N ASP A 5 41.13 -2.88 32.65
CA ASP A 5 40.39 -2.43 31.46
C ASP A 5 38.91 -2.34 31.85
N PRO A 6 38.31 -1.13 31.94
CA PRO A 6 36.92 -0.95 32.33
C PRO A 6 36.11 -0.45 31.13
N ASP A 7 35.35 -1.30 30.42
CA ASP A 7 34.21 -0.84 29.58
C ASP A 7 33.32 -1.97 29.02
N HIS A 8 32.85 -2.87 29.88
CA HIS A 8 31.60 -3.61 29.62
C HIS A 8 30.51 -3.10 30.55
N ALA A 9 30.02 -1.90 30.27
CA ALA A 9 28.77 -1.44 30.86
C ALA A 9 27.63 -2.32 30.31
N GLU A 10 27.13 -3.23 31.15
CA GLU A 10 25.85 -3.91 30.94
C GLU A 10 24.81 -2.87 30.53
N THR A 11 24.20 -3.03 29.36
CA THR A 11 23.11 -2.15 28.96
C THR A 11 21.90 -2.52 29.82
N PRO A 12 21.44 -1.64 30.74
CA PRO A 12 20.34 -1.97 31.63
C PRO A 12 19.04 -2.14 30.82
N ALA A 13 18.20 -3.10 31.21
CA ALA A 13 16.89 -3.27 30.61
C ALA A 13 16.04 -1.99 30.78
N PRO A 14 15.14 -1.67 29.84
CA PRO A 14 14.27 -0.51 29.95
C PRO A 14 13.40 -0.59 31.22
N PRO A 15 13.09 0.56 31.86
CA PRO A 15 12.29 0.61 33.08
C PRO A 15 10.87 0.08 32.87
N LEU A 16 10.35 -0.65 33.85
CA LEU A 16 9.04 -1.29 33.79
C LEU A 16 7.88 -0.29 33.99
N THR A 17 6.74 -0.59 33.37
CA THR A 17 5.45 0.04 33.69
C THR A 17 4.79 -0.60 34.93
N ARG A 18 3.82 0.10 35.53
CA ARG A 18 3.06 -0.43 36.70
C ARG A 18 2.34 -1.75 36.39
N ARG A 19 1.82 -1.89 35.17
CA ARG A 19 1.12 -3.11 34.73
C ARG A 19 2.05 -4.28 34.51
N GLU A 20 3.22 -4.06 33.91
CA GLU A 20 4.23 -5.12 33.73
C GLU A 20 4.78 -5.60 35.08
N LEU A 21 5.06 -4.67 36.00
CA LEU A 21 5.49 -5.02 37.35
C LEU A 21 4.42 -5.83 38.12
N ARG A 22 3.14 -5.53 37.87
CA ARG A 22 2.02 -6.30 38.44
C ARG A 22 1.90 -7.69 37.83
N ALA A 23 2.01 -7.81 36.50
CA ALA A 23 1.98 -9.09 35.80
C ALA A 23 3.13 -10.02 36.25
N LEU A 24 4.33 -9.46 36.46
CA LEU A 24 5.49 -10.21 36.97
C LEU A 24 5.36 -10.64 38.44
N ARG A 25 4.62 -9.89 39.26
CA ARG A 25 4.24 -10.32 40.61
C ARG A 25 3.20 -11.43 40.58
N GLU A 26 2.20 -11.32 39.70
CA GLU A 26 1.13 -12.30 39.54
C GLU A 26 1.65 -13.62 38.94
N SER A 27 2.70 -13.60 38.13
CA SER A 27 3.37 -14.80 37.59
C SER A 27 4.32 -15.48 38.58
N GLY A 28 4.45 -14.97 39.82
CA GLY A 28 5.32 -15.55 40.85
C GLY A 28 6.83 -15.34 40.63
N VAL A 29 7.21 -14.54 39.63
CA VAL A 29 8.61 -14.25 39.29
C VAL A 29 9.25 -13.25 40.27
N LEU A 30 8.43 -12.44 40.95
CA LEU A 30 8.87 -11.47 41.96
C LEU A 30 8.46 -11.89 43.38
N PRO A 31 9.39 -12.01 44.35
CA PRO A 31 9.06 -12.38 45.73
C PRO A 31 8.27 -11.29 46.46
N VAL A 32 7.33 -11.70 47.33
CA VAL A 32 6.48 -10.79 48.12
C VAL A 32 7.23 -10.32 49.37
N VAL A 33 8.00 -9.23 49.19
CA VAL A 33 8.53 -8.25 50.16
C VAL A 33 9.33 -8.76 51.38
N GLY A 34 10.60 -8.35 51.42
CA GLY A 34 11.39 -8.16 52.64
C GLY A 34 12.90 -8.25 52.40
N ALA A 35 13.60 -7.11 52.44
CA ALA A 35 15.06 -6.90 52.46
C ALA A 35 15.86 -6.85 51.12
N GLU A 36 16.41 -5.65 50.91
CA GLU A 36 17.66 -5.23 50.26
C GLU A 36 18.27 -6.09 49.12
N THR A 37 18.10 -5.56 47.89
CA THR A 37 18.81 -5.92 46.64
C THR A 37 18.32 -7.22 46.00
N THR A 38 17.43 -7.10 45.01
CA THR A 38 16.95 -8.25 44.23
C THR A 38 17.18 -7.99 42.75
N THR A 39 18.27 -8.54 42.23
CA THR A 39 18.53 -8.73 40.81
C THR A 39 17.75 -9.97 40.38
N VAL A 40 16.79 -9.85 39.46
CA VAL A 40 15.96 -10.99 39.04
C VAL A 40 16.41 -11.47 37.67
N VAL A 41 16.91 -12.70 37.62
CA VAL A 41 17.31 -13.39 36.39
C VAL A 41 16.09 -14.11 35.81
N VAL A 42 15.68 -13.73 34.60
CA VAL A 42 14.60 -14.40 33.86
C VAL A 42 15.13 -15.74 33.32
N PRO A 43 14.54 -16.91 33.67
CA PRO A 43 14.94 -18.19 33.07
C PRO A 43 14.56 -18.22 31.58
N GLN A 44 15.51 -18.59 30.72
CA GLN A 44 15.23 -18.95 29.32
C GLN A 44 14.75 -20.41 29.26
N GLU A 45 13.69 -20.70 28.51
CA GLU A 45 13.17 -22.05 28.28
C GLU A 45 14.21 -22.90 27.53
N PRO A 46 14.45 -24.17 27.89
CA PRO A 46 15.48 -24.97 27.23
C PRO A 46 15.03 -25.40 25.83
N GLU A 47 15.69 -24.88 24.78
CA GLU A 47 15.56 -25.39 23.42
C GLU A 47 16.06 -26.84 23.33
N ARG A 48 15.20 -27.71 22.80
CA ARG A 48 15.49 -29.12 22.51
C ARG A 48 16.35 -29.20 21.24
N ILE A 49 17.65 -29.34 21.39
CA ILE A 49 18.57 -29.52 20.25
C ILE A 49 18.61 -31.01 19.88
N GLU A 50 18.04 -31.34 18.72
CA GLU A 50 18.22 -32.61 18.02
C GLU A 50 19.55 -32.55 17.24
N SER A 51 20.38 -33.57 17.42
CA SER A 51 21.73 -33.67 16.87
C SER A 51 21.75 -33.89 15.36
N ALA A 52 22.50 -33.08 14.62
CA ALA A 52 23.05 -33.49 13.32
C ALA A 52 24.40 -32.80 13.05
N ASP A 53 25.38 -33.64 12.73
CA ASP A 53 26.74 -33.35 12.31
C ASP A 53 26.76 -32.54 10.99
N THR A 54 27.61 -31.52 10.89
CA THR A 54 28.48 -31.25 9.73
C THR A 54 29.37 -30.02 9.96
N SER A 55 30.64 -30.17 9.60
CA SER A 55 31.69 -29.16 9.61
C SER A 55 31.42 -27.96 8.69
N GLY A 56 31.61 -26.75 9.22
CA GLY A 56 31.82 -25.52 8.44
C GLY A 56 30.63 -24.56 8.45
N ALA A 57 30.62 -23.61 9.39
CA ALA A 57 29.67 -22.49 9.40
C ALA A 57 30.31 -21.20 9.97
N PRO A 58 29.81 -20.01 9.58
CA PRO A 58 30.43 -18.71 9.86
C PRO A 58 30.29 -18.29 11.33
N GLU A 59 31.16 -17.38 11.76
CA GLU A 59 31.17 -16.75 13.08
C GLU A 59 29.78 -16.15 13.42
N VAL A 60 29.06 -16.80 14.33
CA VAL A 60 27.78 -16.33 14.88
C VAL A 60 28.08 -15.12 15.78
N PRO A 61 27.35 -13.99 15.68
CA PRO A 61 27.51 -12.89 16.62
C PRO A 61 27.29 -13.42 18.03
N SER A 62 28.25 -13.18 18.93
CA SER A 62 28.19 -13.63 20.32
C SER A 62 26.88 -13.18 20.96
N VAL A 63 25.98 -14.14 21.23
CA VAL A 63 24.79 -13.91 22.05
C VAL A 63 25.28 -13.44 23.42
N PRO A 64 24.77 -12.32 23.97
CA PRO A 64 25.13 -11.89 25.31
C PRO A 64 24.90 -13.05 26.30
N THR A 65 25.97 -13.53 26.93
CA THR A 65 25.94 -14.67 27.87
C THR A 65 25.27 -14.33 29.21
N ALA A 66 24.83 -13.09 29.41
CA ALA A 66 24.16 -12.65 30.61
C ALA A 66 22.66 -12.40 30.33
N PRO A 67 21.75 -12.97 31.12
CA PRO A 67 20.32 -12.66 31.01
C PRO A 67 20.08 -11.17 31.31
N PRO A 68 19.13 -10.52 30.64
CA PRO A 68 18.84 -9.10 30.85
C PRO A 68 18.42 -8.85 32.30
N THR A 69 19.16 -7.99 32.98
CA THR A 69 18.90 -7.59 34.37
C THR A 69 17.89 -6.46 34.42
N ILE A 70 16.78 -6.66 35.12
CA ILE A 70 15.78 -5.62 35.38
C ILE A 70 16.10 -4.93 36.71
N ASP A 71 16.39 -3.63 36.68
CA ASP A 71 16.55 -2.82 37.88
C ASP A 71 15.17 -2.43 38.46
N LEU A 72 14.78 -3.08 39.55
CA LEU A 72 13.53 -2.82 40.26
C LEU A 72 13.49 -1.47 41.01
N ARG A 73 14.62 -0.74 41.08
CA ARG A 73 14.68 0.62 41.66
C ARG A 73 14.53 1.71 40.61
N ALA A 74 14.55 1.38 39.32
CA ALA A 74 14.33 2.37 38.27
C ALA A 74 12.94 3.01 38.41
N PRO A 75 12.80 4.35 38.22
CA PRO A 75 11.51 5.01 38.28
C PRO A 75 10.54 4.36 37.28
N LEU A 76 9.36 3.96 37.75
CA LEU A 76 8.33 3.41 36.89
C LEU A 76 7.90 4.45 35.86
N VAL A 77 7.88 4.06 34.59
CA VAL A 77 7.37 4.93 33.53
C VAL A 77 5.86 5.12 33.76
N PRO A 78 5.36 6.37 33.82
CA PRO A 78 3.92 6.63 33.92
C PRO A 78 3.19 5.98 32.74
N GLU A 79 2.05 5.35 32.99
CA GLU A 79 1.23 4.87 31.87
C GLU A 79 0.75 6.06 31.03
N PRO A 80 0.79 5.97 29.69
CA PRO A 80 0.25 7.01 28.84
C PRO A 80 -1.23 7.20 29.18
N THR A 81 -1.59 8.43 29.53
CA THR A 81 -2.97 8.76 29.87
C THR A 81 -3.87 8.64 28.63
N PRO A 82 -5.19 8.44 28.77
CA PRO A 82 -6.11 8.48 27.64
C PRO A 82 -5.98 9.77 26.82
N SER A 83 -5.66 10.90 27.47
CA SER A 83 -5.31 12.16 26.83
C SER A 83 -4.04 12.08 25.99
N ASP A 84 -3.00 11.36 26.43
CA ASP A 84 -1.76 11.19 25.65
C ASP A 84 -2.02 10.35 24.38
N VAL A 85 -2.88 9.34 24.48
CA VAL A 85 -3.31 8.52 23.33
C VAL A 85 -4.17 9.31 22.35
N LEU A 86 -5.05 10.18 22.86
CA LEU A 86 -5.87 11.08 22.04
C LEU A 86 -5.02 12.17 21.39
N THR A 87 -4.02 12.72 22.09
CA THR A 87 -3.12 13.75 21.56
C THR A 87 -2.17 13.17 20.50
N ALA A 88 -1.69 11.94 20.69
CA ALA A 88 -0.92 11.21 19.67
C ALA A 88 -1.73 10.90 18.40
N ARG A 89 -3.07 10.72 18.52
CA ARG A 89 -3.98 10.54 17.37
C ARG A 89 -4.45 11.86 16.76
N ALA A 90 -4.57 12.92 17.55
CA ALA A 90 -5.00 14.25 17.12
C ALA A 90 -3.86 15.12 16.56
N GLY A 91 -2.60 14.76 16.81
CA GLY A 91 -1.40 15.47 16.35
C GLY A 91 -1.01 15.23 14.88
N ARG A 92 -1.87 14.61 14.06
CA ARG A 92 -1.64 14.57 12.61
C ARG A 92 -2.09 15.91 12.04
N ASN A 93 -1.19 16.64 11.39
CA ASN A 93 -1.46 17.94 10.76
C ASN A 93 -2.51 17.80 9.64
N VAL A 94 -3.80 17.70 10.01
CA VAL A 94 -4.93 17.62 9.07
C VAL A 94 -4.87 18.72 7.99
N PRO A 95 -4.48 19.97 8.31
CA PRO A 95 -4.32 21.00 7.28
C PRO A 95 -3.20 20.70 6.25
N VAL A 96 -2.10 20.08 6.68
CA VAL A 96 -1.00 19.68 5.79
C VAL A 96 -1.46 18.54 4.88
N ALA A 97 -2.21 17.58 5.42
CA ALA A 97 -2.80 16.53 4.61
C ALA A 97 -3.77 17.13 3.56
N VAL A 98 -4.74 17.94 3.97
CA VAL A 98 -5.66 18.57 3.01
C VAL A 98 -4.90 19.38 1.95
N GLY A 99 -3.86 20.13 2.34
CA GLY A 99 -3.02 20.88 1.40
C GLY A 99 -2.29 20.01 0.38
N VAL A 100 -1.67 18.92 0.81
CA VAL A 100 -0.98 17.97 -0.09
C VAL A 100 -1.98 17.28 -1.03
N GLY A 101 -3.12 16.84 -0.52
CA GLY A 101 -4.16 16.18 -1.33
C GLY A 101 -4.72 17.11 -2.41
N VAL A 102 -5.08 18.33 -2.04
CA VAL A 102 -5.55 19.36 -3.00
C VAL A 102 -4.44 19.70 -4.00
N GLY A 103 -3.20 19.84 -3.54
CA GLY A 103 -2.05 20.10 -4.41
C GLY A 103 -1.83 19.00 -5.45
N LEU A 104 -1.97 17.72 -5.08
CA LEU A 104 -1.85 16.59 -6.00
C LEU A 104 -2.98 16.56 -7.02
N VAL A 105 -4.22 16.85 -6.62
CA VAL A 105 -5.35 16.94 -7.56
C VAL A 105 -5.16 18.11 -8.53
N ILE A 106 -4.72 19.27 -8.05
CA ILE A 106 -4.40 20.42 -8.90
C ILE A 106 -3.27 20.06 -9.86
N ALA A 107 -2.20 19.42 -9.39
CA ALA A 107 -1.09 19.00 -10.22
C ALA A 107 -1.53 18.00 -11.31
N LEU A 108 -2.36 17.02 -10.94
CA LEU A 108 -2.95 16.06 -11.87
C LEU A 108 -3.77 16.76 -12.96
N VAL A 109 -4.74 17.59 -12.57
CA VAL A 109 -5.61 18.31 -13.52
C VAL A 109 -4.80 19.30 -14.37
N ALA A 110 -3.90 20.06 -13.77
CA ALA A 110 -3.03 20.98 -14.52
C ALA A 110 -2.13 20.22 -15.51
N SER A 111 -1.56 19.09 -15.12
CA SER A 111 -0.74 18.27 -16.02
C SER A 111 -1.53 17.77 -17.23
N LEU A 112 -2.82 17.50 -17.05
CA LEU A 112 -3.72 16.98 -18.08
C LEU A 112 -4.06 18.04 -19.14
N PHE A 113 -4.35 19.27 -18.71
CA PHE A 113 -4.79 20.36 -19.60
C PHE A 113 -3.67 21.27 -20.12
N LEU A 114 -2.49 21.27 -19.49
CA LEU A 114 -1.34 22.05 -19.99
C LEU A 114 -0.69 21.37 -21.19
N ARG A 115 -0.35 20.09 -21.04
CA ARG A 115 0.38 19.27 -22.03
C ARG A 115 0.22 17.79 -21.74
N LYS A 116 -0.32 17.01 -22.69
CA LYS A 116 -0.53 15.56 -22.56
C LYS A 116 0.76 14.82 -22.13
N GLU A 117 1.94 15.30 -22.54
CA GLU A 117 3.22 14.70 -22.17
C GLU A 117 3.57 14.89 -20.69
N VAL A 118 3.17 16.02 -20.08
CA VAL A 118 3.41 16.30 -18.66
C VAL A 118 2.57 15.36 -17.80
N PHE A 119 1.32 15.10 -18.19
CA PHE A 119 0.51 14.06 -17.55
C PHE A 119 1.15 12.67 -17.68
N GLY A 120 1.68 12.32 -18.85
CA GLY A 120 2.37 11.03 -19.03
C GLY A 120 3.55 10.85 -18.08
N LEU A 121 4.37 11.89 -17.90
CA LEU A 121 5.46 11.89 -16.92
C LEU A 121 4.95 11.78 -15.48
N PHE A 122 3.88 12.49 -15.14
CA PHE A 122 3.24 12.41 -13.83
C PHE A 122 2.76 10.98 -13.54
N ALA A 123 2.01 10.37 -14.47
CA ALA A 123 1.52 9.01 -14.34
C ALA A 123 2.65 7.99 -14.17
N LEU A 124 3.72 8.09 -14.97
CA LEU A 124 4.89 7.24 -14.85
C LEU A 124 5.63 7.43 -13.51
N ALA A 125 5.69 8.66 -12.99
CA ALA A 125 6.26 8.92 -11.67
C ALA A 125 5.41 8.31 -10.55
N THR A 126 4.07 8.38 -10.64
CA THR A 126 3.15 7.72 -9.71
C THR A 126 3.32 6.20 -9.75
N VAL A 127 3.42 5.61 -10.94
CA VAL A 127 3.73 4.18 -11.11
C VAL A 127 5.07 3.82 -10.47
N ALA A 128 6.12 4.60 -10.71
CA ALA A 128 7.43 4.35 -10.11
C ALA A 128 7.39 4.40 -8.57
N GLY A 129 6.67 5.36 -8.00
CA GLY A 129 6.44 5.46 -6.55
C GLY A 129 5.71 4.24 -6.00
N ALA A 130 4.62 3.82 -6.65
CA ALA A 130 3.88 2.61 -6.27
C ALA A 130 4.73 1.34 -6.35
N LEU A 131 5.62 1.23 -7.35
CA LEU A 131 6.55 0.09 -7.48
C LEU A 131 7.59 0.06 -6.36
N ILE A 132 8.05 1.21 -5.89
CA ILE A 132 8.99 1.30 -4.74
C ILE A 132 8.30 0.83 -3.46
N GLU A 133 7.06 1.22 -3.23
CA GLU A 133 6.26 0.74 -2.09
C GLU A 133 6.03 -0.76 -2.15
N LEU A 134 5.61 -1.28 -3.32
CA LEU A 134 5.43 -2.72 -3.51
C LEU A 134 6.72 -3.50 -3.35
N ARG A 135 7.86 -2.97 -3.80
CA ARG A 135 9.16 -3.59 -3.56
C ARG A 135 9.42 -3.72 -2.05
N ALA A 136 9.21 -2.65 -1.29
CA ALA A 136 9.42 -2.66 0.16
C ALA A 136 8.46 -3.62 0.88
N ALA A 137 7.20 -3.64 0.47
CA ALA A 137 6.17 -4.54 0.95
C ALA A 137 6.52 -6.02 0.71
N LEU A 138 6.86 -6.37 -0.54
CA LEU A 138 7.17 -7.73 -0.95
C LEU A 138 8.50 -8.24 -0.36
N ALA A 139 9.46 -7.34 -0.09
CA ALA A 139 10.70 -7.69 0.58
C ALA A 139 10.48 -8.28 1.98
N ARG A 140 9.40 -7.88 2.68
CA ARG A 140 9.02 -8.47 3.99
C ARG A 140 8.67 -9.94 3.91
N GLN A 141 8.19 -10.40 2.75
CA GLN A 141 7.93 -11.81 2.46
C GLN A 141 9.10 -12.49 1.72
N SER A 142 10.30 -11.91 1.81
CA SER A 142 11.52 -12.37 1.14
C SER A 142 11.44 -12.38 -0.40
N ILE A 143 10.48 -11.70 -1.00
CA ILE A 143 10.33 -11.60 -2.46
C ILE A 143 11.18 -10.44 -2.95
N THR A 144 12.09 -10.69 -3.90
CA THR A 144 12.91 -9.64 -4.52
C THR A 144 12.29 -9.21 -5.84
N LEU A 145 11.78 -7.97 -5.86
CA LEU A 145 11.14 -7.40 -7.05
C LEU A 145 12.19 -6.75 -7.96
N PRO A 146 12.35 -7.18 -9.22
CA PRO A 146 13.28 -6.58 -10.18
C PRO A 146 12.68 -5.29 -10.72
N VAL A 147 12.82 -4.19 -9.97
CA VAL A 147 12.17 -2.92 -10.29
C VAL A 147 12.62 -2.33 -11.64
N LEU A 148 13.89 -2.50 -12.01
CA LEU A 148 14.42 -1.92 -13.25
C LEU A 148 13.71 -2.44 -14.51
N PRO A 149 13.62 -3.77 -14.78
CA PRO A 149 12.89 -4.25 -15.96
C PRO A 149 11.39 -3.91 -15.91
N ILE A 150 10.78 -3.83 -14.72
CA ILE A 150 9.37 -3.40 -14.59
C ILE A 150 9.22 -1.91 -14.93
N LEU A 151 10.15 -1.04 -14.53
CA LEU A 151 10.12 0.39 -14.87
C LEU A 151 10.33 0.62 -16.37
N VAL A 152 11.29 -0.08 -16.99
CA VAL A 152 11.48 -0.04 -18.45
C VAL A 152 10.21 -0.51 -19.15
N GLY A 153 9.62 -1.60 -18.67
CA GLY A 153 8.33 -2.09 -19.13
C GLY A 153 7.19 -1.10 -18.94
N ALA A 154 7.14 -0.37 -17.83
CA ALA A 154 6.13 0.64 -17.55
C ALA A 154 6.18 1.79 -18.57
N VAL A 155 7.38 2.30 -18.86
CA VAL A 155 7.58 3.30 -19.91
C VAL A 155 7.18 2.73 -21.28
N GLY A 156 7.62 1.51 -21.60
CA GLY A 156 7.27 0.84 -22.85
C GLY A 156 5.77 0.65 -23.04
N MET A 157 5.08 0.17 -22.01
CA MET A 157 3.62 -0.01 -21.99
C MET A 157 2.89 1.31 -22.17
N PHE A 158 3.27 2.36 -21.44
CA PHE A 158 2.63 3.67 -21.53
C PHE A 158 2.83 4.29 -22.93
N VAL A 159 4.06 4.28 -23.45
CA VAL A 159 4.39 4.85 -24.77
C VAL A 159 3.74 4.06 -25.90
N SER A 160 3.78 2.73 -25.84
CA SER A 160 3.16 1.89 -26.87
C SER A 160 1.64 2.00 -26.87
N ALA A 161 1.00 2.06 -25.69
CA ALA A 161 -0.42 2.35 -25.57
C ALA A 161 -0.76 3.70 -26.23
N TYR A 162 0.00 4.75 -25.91
CA TYR A 162 -0.25 6.10 -26.43
C TYR A 162 -0.08 6.20 -27.95
N LEU A 163 0.96 5.56 -28.51
CA LEU A 163 1.32 5.71 -29.92
C LEU A 163 0.69 4.67 -30.86
N ALA A 164 0.40 3.48 -30.35
CA ALA A 164 0.07 2.31 -31.19
C ALA A 164 -1.11 1.48 -30.67
N GLY A 165 -1.79 1.93 -29.61
CA GLY A 165 -3.07 1.35 -29.19
C GLY A 165 -2.95 0.09 -28.32
N PRO A 166 -4.08 -0.62 -28.12
CA PRO A 166 -4.19 -1.69 -27.14
C PRO A 166 -3.38 -2.95 -27.49
N GLU A 167 -3.21 -3.26 -28.78
CA GLU A 167 -2.38 -4.39 -29.22
C GLU A 167 -0.91 -4.17 -28.85
N ALA A 168 -0.41 -2.95 -29.07
CA ALA A 168 0.96 -2.59 -28.74
C ALA A 168 1.21 -2.56 -27.22
N LEU A 169 0.21 -2.14 -26.44
CA LEU A 169 0.22 -2.27 -24.97
C LEU A 169 0.38 -3.73 -24.54
N LEU A 170 -0.43 -4.64 -25.13
CA LEU A 170 -0.36 -6.07 -24.80
C LEU A 170 1.00 -6.67 -25.17
N VAL A 171 1.55 -6.34 -26.35
CA VAL A 171 2.88 -6.77 -26.76
C VAL A 171 3.94 -6.27 -25.78
N SER A 172 3.91 -5.00 -25.39
CA SER A 172 4.85 -4.43 -24.41
C SER A 172 4.73 -5.10 -23.03
N PHE A 173 3.54 -5.46 -22.60
CA PHE A 173 3.32 -6.23 -21.38
C PHE A 173 3.94 -7.63 -21.48
N VAL A 174 3.72 -8.36 -22.58
CA VAL A 174 4.30 -9.69 -22.80
C VAL A 174 5.82 -9.63 -22.84
N LEU A 175 6.39 -8.64 -23.52
CA LEU A 175 7.85 -8.41 -23.55
C LEU A 175 8.40 -8.09 -22.15
N THR A 176 7.67 -7.29 -21.37
CA THR A 176 8.03 -6.99 -19.98
C THR A 176 8.01 -8.26 -19.14
N ALA A 177 6.94 -9.07 -19.22
CA ALA A 177 6.84 -10.33 -18.50
C ALA A 177 8.00 -11.28 -18.84
N GLY A 178 8.33 -11.42 -20.13
CA GLY A 178 9.49 -12.21 -20.58
C GLY A 178 10.82 -11.64 -20.07
N GLY A 179 11.02 -10.33 -20.17
CA GLY A 179 12.22 -9.65 -19.69
C GLY A 179 12.43 -9.79 -18.18
N VAL A 180 11.35 -9.74 -17.41
CA VAL A 180 11.36 -9.94 -15.96
C VAL A 180 11.70 -11.40 -15.60
N VAL A 181 11.17 -12.39 -16.33
CA VAL A 181 11.55 -13.80 -16.15
C VAL A 181 13.04 -14.01 -16.43
N VAL A 182 13.54 -13.47 -17.54
CA VAL A 182 14.97 -13.54 -17.90
C VAL A 182 15.81 -12.86 -16.83
N TRP A 183 15.42 -11.67 -16.37
CA TRP A 183 16.11 -10.96 -15.29
C TRP A 183 16.20 -11.82 -14.03
N CYS A 184 15.08 -12.37 -13.56
CA CYS A 184 15.06 -13.23 -12.37
C CYS A 184 15.91 -14.49 -12.53
N ALA A 185 15.98 -15.06 -13.74
CA ALA A 185 16.83 -16.23 -14.02
C ALA A 185 18.32 -15.87 -13.99
N LEU A 186 18.69 -14.68 -14.47
CA LEU A 186 20.08 -14.21 -14.50
C LEU A 186 20.58 -13.71 -13.13
N ASP A 187 19.68 -13.19 -12.28
CA ASP A 187 20.01 -12.64 -10.95
C ASP A 187 20.38 -13.73 -9.90
N GLY A 188 20.65 -14.97 -10.36
CA GLY A 188 21.18 -16.05 -9.52
C GLY A 188 20.17 -16.69 -8.55
N GLY A 189 18.87 -16.48 -8.76
CA GLY A 189 17.82 -16.75 -7.78
C GLY A 189 17.52 -18.22 -7.43
N GLY A 190 18.17 -19.20 -8.06
CA GLY A 190 17.97 -20.63 -7.77
C GLY A 190 16.49 -21.04 -7.59
N LEU A 191 16.15 -21.66 -6.46
CA LEU A 191 14.79 -22.11 -6.11
C LEU A 191 13.75 -20.99 -5.96
N ARG A 192 14.14 -19.71 -5.93
CA ARG A 192 13.25 -18.55 -5.73
C ARG A 192 12.87 -17.83 -7.02
N VAL A 193 13.44 -18.23 -8.17
CA VAL A 193 13.19 -17.61 -9.49
C VAL A 193 11.70 -17.59 -9.80
N LEU A 194 11.01 -18.72 -9.64
CA LEU A 194 9.58 -18.81 -9.92
C LEU A 194 8.78 -17.81 -9.09
N ARG A 195 9.02 -17.77 -7.77
CA ARG A 195 8.33 -16.86 -6.83
C ARG A 195 8.55 -15.39 -7.17
N ASN A 196 9.79 -15.01 -7.45
CA ASN A 196 10.13 -13.63 -7.78
C ASN A 196 9.56 -13.22 -9.14
N ALA A 197 9.65 -14.10 -10.14
CA ALA A 197 9.11 -13.85 -11.47
C ALA A 197 7.58 -13.75 -11.46
N THR A 198 6.88 -14.64 -10.76
CA THR A 198 5.40 -14.58 -10.65
C THR A 198 4.95 -13.31 -9.93
N ALA A 199 5.62 -12.94 -8.84
CA ALA A 199 5.32 -11.69 -8.13
C ALA A 199 5.58 -10.47 -9.02
N ALA A 200 6.66 -10.48 -9.80
CA ALA A 200 7.04 -9.38 -10.67
C ALA A 200 6.10 -9.25 -11.89
N ILE A 201 5.66 -10.36 -12.48
CA ILE A 201 4.62 -10.37 -13.53
C ILE A 201 3.30 -9.85 -12.95
N PHE A 202 2.91 -10.30 -11.76
CA PHE A 202 1.72 -9.80 -11.08
C PHE A 202 1.80 -8.29 -10.86
N VAL A 203 2.91 -7.78 -10.34
CA VAL A 203 3.11 -6.34 -10.13
C VAL A 203 3.08 -5.57 -11.45
N ALA A 204 3.71 -6.09 -12.51
CA ALA A 204 3.68 -5.49 -13.84
C ALA A 204 2.26 -5.45 -14.43
N ALA A 205 1.48 -6.51 -14.23
CA ALA A 205 0.08 -6.57 -14.66
C ALA A 205 -0.79 -5.61 -13.84
N TYR A 206 -0.60 -5.56 -12.52
CA TYR A 206 -1.45 -4.82 -11.59
C TYR A 206 -1.23 -3.30 -11.65
N VAL A 207 0.03 -2.85 -11.72
CA VAL A 207 0.34 -1.41 -11.64
C VAL A 207 0.55 -0.80 -13.02
N PRO A 208 1.67 -1.01 -13.73
CA PRO A 208 1.92 -0.29 -14.97
C PRO A 208 0.98 -0.70 -16.12
N PHE A 209 0.60 -1.97 -16.26
CA PHE A 209 -0.30 -2.38 -17.33
C PHE A 209 -1.70 -1.77 -17.16
N LEU A 210 -2.30 -1.86 -15.96
CA LEU A 210 -3.60 -1.23 -15.69
C LEU A 210 -3.53 0.30 -15.80
N ALA A 211 -2.48 0.94 -15.27
CA ALA A 211 -2.28 2.38 -15.41
C ALA A 211 -2.17 2.84 -16.87
N SER A 212 -1.62 2.00 -17.76
CA SER A 212 -1.43 2.33 -19.17
C SER A 212 -2.75 2.43 -19.97
N PHE A 213 -3.88 2.01 -19.40
CA PHE A 213 -5.19 2.33 -20.00
C PHE A 213 -5.49 3.83 -19.96
N LEU A 214 -4.90 4.59 -19.03
CA LEU A 214 -4.97 6.05 -19.07
C LEU A 214 -4.20 6.63 -20.27
N ALA A 215 -3.13 5.96 -20.73
CA ALA A 215 -2.43 6.34 -21.95
C ALA A 215 -3.28 6.07 -23.20
N LEU A 216 -4.04 4.97 -23.23
CA LEU A 216 -5.02 4.70 -24.30
C LEU A 216 -6.11 5.77 -24.34
N ALA A 217 -6.61 6.20 -23.18
CA ALA A 217 -7.58 7.29 -23.10
C ALA A 217 -6.99 8.61 -23.60
N LEU A 218 -5.77 8.94 -23.15
CA LEU A 218 -5.08 10.18 -23.48
C LEU A 218 -4.74 10.32 -24.97
N ALA A 219 -4.55 9.19 -25.67
CA ALA A 219 -4.26 9.14 -27.10
C ALA A 219 -5.43 9.60 -27.98
N ALA A 220 -6.66 9.58 -27.46
CA ALA A 220 -7.82 10.11 -28.16
C ALA A 220 -7.75 11.65 -28.29
N ASP A 221 -8.47 12.19 -29.26
CA ASP A 221 -8.52 13.64 -29.51
C ASP A 221 -9.07 14.39 -28.29
N ASP A 222 -10.12 13.86 -27.66
CA ASP A 222 -10.76 14.28 -26.41
C ASP A 222 -10.14 13.63 -25.15
N GLY A 223 -8.89 13.16 -25.24
CA GLY A 223 -8.27 12.30 -24.24
C GLY A 223 -8.19 12.87 -22.83
N GLU A 224 -7.98 14.18 -22.67
CA GLU A 224 -8.02 14.86 -21.39
C GLU A 224 -9.37 14.69 -20.67
N TRP A 225 -10.48 14.75 -21.40
CA TRP A 225 -11.82 14.59 -20.83
C TRP A 225 -12.08 13.14 -20.44
N ARG A 226 -11.61 12.18 -21.23
CA ARG A 226 -11.72 10.75 -20.91
C ARG A 226 -10.97 10.40 -19.63
N VAL A 227 -9.73 10.88 -19.47
CA VAL A 227 -8.97 10.70 -18.23
C VAL A 227 -9.65 11.40 -17.06
N LEU A 228 -10.15 12.62 -17.25
CA LEU A 228 -10.87 13.36 -16.20
C LEU A 228 -12.11 12.61 -15.73
N ILE A 229 -12.88 12.02 -16.64
CA ILE A 229 -14.06 11.20 -16.30
C ILE A 229 -13.65 10.05 -15.38
N VAL A 230 -12.59 9.30 -15.69
CA VAL A 230 -12.11 8.19 -14.84
C VAL A 230 -11.81 8.71 -13.43
N VAL A 231 -11.04 9.78 -13.32
CA VAL A 231 -10.62 10.37 -12.03
C VAL A 231 -11.83 10.86 -11.24
N VAL A 232 -12.72 11.64 -11.86
CA VAL A 232 -13.89 12.22 -11.22
C VAL A 232 -14.86 11.13 -10.75
N LEU A 233 -15.05 10.07 -11.54
CA LEU A 233 -15.93 8.96 -11.13
C LEU A 233 -15.36 8.18 -9.96
N VAL A 234 -14.04 7.93 -9.91
CA VAL A 234 -13.40 7.31 -8.74
C VAL A 234 -13.58 8.17 -7.49
N VAL A 235 -13.31 9.48 -7.60
CA VAL A 235 -13.53 10.43 -6.49
C VAL A 235 -15.00 10.46 -6.05
N ALA A 236 -15.94 10.42 -7.00
CA ALA A 236 -17.37 10.35 -6.72
C ALA A 236 -17.74 9.04 -6.00
N CYS A 237 -17.16 7.90 -6.39
CA CYS A 237 -17.37 6.61 -5.71
C CYS A 237 -16.93 6.69 -4.24
N ASP A 238 -15.72 7.19 -3.99
CA ASP A 238 -15.17 7.30 -2.64
C ASP A 238 -15.97 8.27 -1.77
N THR A 239 -16.31 9.43 -2.34
CA THR A 239 -17.08 10.47 -1.64
C THR A 239 -18.48 9.97 -1.29
N GLY A 240 -19.18 9.36 -2.26
CA GLY A 240 -20.52 8.82 -2.05
C GLY A 240 -20.52 7.67 -1.04
N GLY A 241 -19.51 6.79 -1.12
CA GLY A 241 -19.35 5.66 -0.22
C GLY A 241 -19.04 6.06 1.21
N TRP A 242 -18.14 7.03 1.38
CA TRP A 242 -17.83 7.59 2.68
C TRP A 242 -19.03 8.34 3.27
N ALA A 243 -19.70 9.21 2.50
CA ALA A 243 -20.83 10.00 2.99
C ALA A 243 -22.00 9.11 3.44
N ALA A 244 -22.41 8.14 2.61
CA ALA A 244 -23.47 7.20 2.98
C ALA A 244 -23.03 6.21 4.06
N GLY A 245 -21.77 5.77 4.03
CA GLY A 245 -21.20 4.87 5.03
C GLY A 245 -21.15 5.46 6.43
N VAL A 246 -20.78 6.74 6.57
CA VAL A 246 -20.72 7.42 7.87
C VAL A 246 -22.11 7.76 8.41
N THR A 247 -23.05 8.12 7.54
CA THR A 247 -24.39 8.56 7.97
C THR A 247 -25.39 7.43 8.16
N MET A 248 -25.30 6.39 7.32
CA MET A 248 -26.29 5.31 7.23
C MET A 248 -25.69 3.91 7.31
N GLY A 249 -24.36 3.76 7.41
CA GLY A 249 -23.69 2.46 7.41
C GLY A 249 -24.09 1.60 8.60
N ARG A 250 -24.82 0.51 8.32
CA ARG A 250 -25.24 -0.46 9.33
C ARG A 250 -24.80 -1.87 8.99
N HIS A 251 -24.73 -2.20 7.70
CA HIS A 251 -24.43 -3.56 7.24
C HIS A 251 -23.07 -3.62 6.56
N ALA A 252 -22.11 -4.28 7.21
CA ALA A 252 -20.79 -4.49 6.64
C ALA A 252 -20.84 -5.36 5.37
N LEU A 253 -20.13 -4.94 4.33
CA LEU A 253 -20.10 -5.58 3.02
C LEU A 253 -19.18 -6.80 2.99
N ALA A 254 -17.98 -6.68 3.56
CA ALA A 254 -16.98 -7.75 3.59
C ALA A 254 -16.27 -7.80 4.95
N PRO A 255 -16.91 -8.30 6.02
CA PRO A 255 -16.40 -8.22 7.38
C PRO A 255 -15.00 -8.85 7.55
N SER A 256 -14.73 -9.93 6.80
CA SER A 256 -13.46 -10.66 6.85
C SER A 256 -12.34 -10.01 6.06
N ILE A 257 -12.57 -8.99 5.21
CA ILE A 257 -11.56 -8.36 4.33
C ILE A 257 -11.48 -6.84 4.57
N SER A 258 -12.63 -6.17 4.67
CA SER A 258 -12.73 -4.74 4.95
C SER A 258 -13.93 -4.45 5.85
N PRO A 259 -13.73 -4.43 7.18
CA PRO A 259 -14.81 -4.24 8.17
C PRO A 259 -15.52 -2.88 8.05
N LYS A 260 -14.88 -1.90 7.41
CA LYS A 260 -15.37 -0.53 7.29
C LYS A 260 -16.24 -0.29 6.06
N LYS A 261 -16.24 -1.19 5.08
CA LYS A 261 -17.11 -1.08 3.91
C LYS A 261 -18.51 -1.56 4.26
N SER A 262 -19.53 -0.80 3.87
CA SER A 262 -20.94 -1.13 4.10
C SER A 262 -21.74 -1.21 2.80
N TRP A 263 -22.85 -1.93 2.82
CA TRP A 263 -23.81 -1.98 1.71
C TRP A 263 -24.45 -0.62 1.45
N GLU A 264 -24.71 0.16 2.50
CA GLU A 264 -25.23 1.53 2.36
C GLU A 264 -24.18 2.46 1.73
N GLY A 265 -22.91 2.28 2.08
CA GLY A 265 -21.80 2.95 1.41
C GLY A 265 -21.77 2.63 -0.08
N LEU A 266 -21.84 1.35 -0.46
CA LEU A 266 -21.87 0.94 -1.86
C LEU A 266 -23.05 1.56 -2.64
N ALA A 267 -24.24 1.63 -2.02
CA ALA A 267 -25.39 2.31 -2.60
C ALA A 267 -25.14 3.81 -2.79
N GLY A 268 -24.50 4.48 -1.82
CA GLY A 268 -24.08 5.88 -1.91
C GLY A 268 -23.06 6.14 -3.03
N SER A 269 -22.03 5.28 -3.14
CA SER A 269 -21.07 5.31 -4.25
C SER A 269 -21.79 5.19 -5.59
N THR A 270 -22.73 4.25 -5.70
CA THR A 270 -23.53 4.02 -6.91
C THR A 270 -24.36 5.23 -7.29
N ALA A 271 -25.15 5.76 -6.34
CA ALA A 271 -26.00 6.91 -6.60
C ALA A 271 -25.19 8.13 -7.07
N LEU A 272 -24.07 8.43 -6.39
CA LEU A 272 -23.26 9.60 -6.72
C LEU A 272 -22.49 9.41 -8.03
N ALA A 273 -21.87 8.24 -8.26
CA ALA A 273 -21.13 7.97 -9.50
C ALA A 273 -22.06 7.95 -10.73
N VAL A 274 -23.25 7.36 -10.62
CA VAL A 274 -24.25 7.39 -11.70
C VAL A 274 -24.72 8.80 -11.99
N LEU A 275 -25.01 9.60 -10.96
CA LEU A 275 -25.42 10.99 -11.14
C LEU A 275 -24.33 11.82 -11.83
N VAL A 276 -23.10 11.75 -11.30
CA VAL A 276 -21.95 12.49 -11.84
C VAL A 276 -21.65 12.06 -13.27
N GLY A 277 -21.61 10.75 -13.54
CA GLY A 277 -21.39 10.21 -14.89
C GLY A 277 -22.47 10.64 -15.88
N SER A 278 -23.74 10.55 -15.50
CA SER A 278 -24.89 10.93 -16.35
C SER A 278 -24.89 12.40 -16.76
N ILE A 279 -24.25 13.27 -15.97
CA ILE A 279 -24.10 14.70 -16.26
C ILE A 279 -22.80 14.97 -17.01
N LEU A 280 -21.69 14.45 -16.52
CA LEU A 280 -20.35 14.78 -17.01
C LEU A 280 -20.11 14.24 -18.42
N VAL A 281 -20.49 12.98 -18.70
CA VAL A 281 -20.21 12.34 -19.99
C VAL A 281 -20.88 13.06 -21.16
N PRO A 282 -22.19 13.42 -21.10
CA PRO A 282 -22.80 14.24 -22.15
C PRO A 282 -22.18 15.62 -22.27
N LEU A 283 -21.78 16.24 -21.15
CA LEU A 283 -21.26 17.59 -21.14
C LEU A 283 -19.91 17.71 -21.86
N VAL A 284 -19.04 16.70 -21.73
CA VAL A 284 -17.64 16.79 -22.21
C VAL A 284 -17.35 15.91 -23.42
N LEU A 285 -18.14 14.87 -23.67
CA LEU A 285 -17.96 13.95 -24.81
C LEU A 285 -19.12 13.99 -25.82
N ASP A 286 -20.15 14.84 -25.61
CA ASP A 286 -21.38 14.90 -26.43
C ASP A 286 -22.10 13.55 -26.59
N ALA A 287 -21.90 12.64 -25.63
CA ALA A 287 -22.53 11.32 -25.60
C ALA A 287 -23.87 11.33 -24.84
N THR A 288 -24.65 10.27 -24.97
CA THR A 288 -25.93 10.16 -24.25
C THR A 288 -25.75 9.90 -22.75
N TRP A 289 -26.63 10.47 -21.92
CA TRP A 289 -26.56 10.37 -20.45
C TRP A 289 -26.48 8.94 -19.91
N TRP A 290 -27.11 7.96 -20.59
CA TRP A 290 -27.10 6.56 -20.14
C TRP A 290 -25.71 5.93 -20.28
N VAL A 291 -24.86 6.41 -21.19
CA VAL A 291 -23.43 6.00 -21.27
C VAL A 291 -22.73 6.46 -20.00
N GLY A 292 -22.99 7.70 -19.58
CA GLY A 292 -22.55 8.25 -18.30
C GLY A 292 -22.99 7.43 -17.09
N ALA A 293 -24.27 7.05 -17.05
CA ALA A 293 -24.81 6.17 -16.01
C ALA A 293 -24.10 4.81 -15.98
N LEU A 294 -23.91 4.19 -17.16
CA LEU A 294 -23.25 2.90 -17.30
C LEU A 294 -21.81 2.96 -16.78
N VAL A 295 -21.00 3.94 -17.22
CA VAL A 295 -19.62 4.04 -16.73
C VAL A 295 -19.57 4.34 -15.24
N GLY A 296 -20.52 5.11 -14.69
CA GLY A 296 -20.65 5.31 -13.24
C GLY A 296 -20.85 4.00 -12.46
N VAL A 297 -21.77 3.13 -12.91
CA VAL A 297 -21.96 1.80 -12.31
C VAL A 297 -20.69 0.95 -12.42
N LEU A 298 -20.06 0.95 -13.59
CA LEU A 298 -18.85 0.18 -13.84
C LEU A 298 -17.68 0.65 -12.96
N THR A 299 -17.54 1.97 -12.74
CA THR A 299 -16.52 2.50 -11.82
C THR A 299 -16.72 1.99 -10.40
N VAL A 300 -17.96 1.90 -9.91
CA VAL A 300 -18.24 1.41 -8.55
C VAL A 300 -17.86 -0.06 -8.40
N VAL A 301 -18.19 -0.88 -9.41
CA VAL A 301 -17.81 -2.30 -9.42
C VAL A 301 -16.29 -2.44 -9.45
N ALA A 302 -15.62 -1.69 -10.34
CA ALA A 302 -14.18 -1.70 -10.48
C ALA A 302 -13.46 -1.22 -9.21
N GLY A 303 -13.90 -0.10 -8.62
CA GLY A 303 -13.36 0.43 -7.37
C GLY A 303 -13.60 -0.51 -6.19
N LEU A 304 -14.75 -1.19 -6.12
CA LEU A 304 -14.97 -2.21 -5.11
C LEU A 304 -13.96 -3.37 -5.25
N VAL A 305 -13.72 -3.84 -6.47
CA VAL A 305 -12.75 -4.91 -6.76
C VAL A 305 -11.32 -4.44 -6.44
N GLY A 306 -10.95 -3.21 -6.81
CA GLY A 306 -9.65 -2.60 -6.50
C GLY A 306 -9.37 -2.56 -5.01
N ASP A 307 -10.23 -1.89 -4.23
CA ASP A 307 -10.04 -1.76 -2.79
C ASP A 307 -10.04 -3.10 -2.04
N LEU A 308 -10.88 -4.06 -2.47
CA LEU A 308 -10.91 -5.39 -1.85
C LEU A 308 -9.67 -6.19 -2.22
N GLY A 309 -9.23 -6.14 -3.48
CA GLY A 309 -7.99 -6.77 -3.94
C GLY A 309 -6.78 -6.21 -3.19
N GLU A 310 -6.70 -4.89 -3.06
CA GLU A 310 -5.65 -4.21 -2.32
C GLU A 310 -5.68 -4.57 -0.82
N SER A 311 -6.86 -4.58 -0.20
CA SER A 311 -7.05 -5.03 1.18
C SER A 311 -6.63 -6.49 1.40
N LEU A 312 -6.86 -7.38 0.42
CA LEU A 312 -6.43 -8.77 0.46
C LEU A 312 -4.90 -8.88 0.38
N ILE A 313 -4.25 -8.16 -0.54
CA ILE A 313 -2.80 -8.13 -0.67
C ILE A 313 -2.18 -7.63 0.65
N LYS A 314 -2.70 -6.55 1.24
CA LYS A 314 -2.20 -6.02 2.51
C LYS A 314 -2.26 -7.05 3.63
N ARG A 315 -3.37 -7.78 3.73
CA ARG A 315 -3.56 -8.83 4.76
C ARG A 315 -2.62 -10.00 4.58
N ASP A 316 -2.42 -10.45 3.35
CA ASP A 316 -1.49 -11.55 3.04
C ASP A 316 -0.03 -11.15 3.34
N LEU A 317 0.29 -9.87 3.15
CA LEU A 317 1.59 -9.31 3.51
C LEU A 317 1.71 -8.98 5.02
N GLY A 318 0.67 -9.19 5.82
CA GLY A 318 0.66 -8.88 7.26
C GLY A 318 0.76 -7.37 7.55
N MET A 319 0.37 -6.53 6.61
CA MET A 319 0.48 -5.07 6.68
C MET A 319 -0.90 -4.41 6.73
N LYS A 320 -0.94 -3.17 7.22
CA LYS A 320 -2.16 -2.36 7.21
C LYS A 320 -2.17 -1.31 6.10
N ASP A 321 -1.00 -0.71 5.83
CA ASP A 321 -0.77 0.35 4.85
C ASP A 321 0.44 -0.05 3.99
N MET A 322 0.47 0.31 2.69
CA MET A 322 1.53 -0.11 1.76
C MET A 322 2.84 0.64 1.98
N GLY A 323 2.76 1.86 2.53
CA GLY A 323 3.90 2.71 2.85
C GLY A 323 3.46 4.02 3.50
N ASP A 324 4.44 4.89 3.76
CA ASP A 324 4.24 6.23 4.32
C ASP A 324 4.75 7.34 3.37
N SER A 325 4.79 7.08 2.07
CA SER A 325 5.41 7.96 1.07
C SER A 325 4.73 9.33 0.95
N ILE A 326 3.43 9.43 1.24
CA ILE A 326 2.70 10.70 1.24
C ILE A 326 2.42 11.13 2.68
N PRO A 327 3.01 12.25 3.15
CA PRO A 327 2.76 12.78 4.48
C PRO A 327 1.26 12.95 4.75
N GLY A 328 0.77 12.26 5.78
CA GLY A 328 -0.63 12.32 6.19
C GLY A 328 -1.62 11.47 5.38
N HIS A 329 -1.21 10.82 4.28
CA HIS A 329 -2.10 10.05 3.39
C HIS A 329 -1.70 8.59 3.16
N GLY A 330 -0.59 8.11 3.71
CA GLY A 330 -0.17 6.72 3.53
C GLY A 330 0.59 6.51 2.21
N GLY A 331 0.44 5.34 1.60
CA GLY A 331 1.13 4.98 0.37
C GLY A 331 0.53 5.62 -0.86
N ILE A 332 1.34 5.77 -1.91
CA ILE A 332 0.89 6.11 -3.26
C ILE A 332 -0.03 5.01 -3.78
N LEU A 333 0.28 3.73 -3.52
CA LEU A 333 -0.55 2.62 -4.00
C LEU A 333 -1.95 2.65 -3.37
N ASP A 334 -2.07 2.99 -2.09
CA ASP A 334 -3.36 3.14 -1.37
C ASP A 334 -4.23 4.28 -1.96
N ARG A 335 -3.70 5.09 -2.89
CA ARG A 335 -4.41 6.23 -3.51
C ARG A 335 -4.76 6.00 -4.96
N VAL A 336 -4.11 5.05 -5.62
CA VAL A 336 -4.32 4.77 -7.04
C VAL A 336 -4.91 3.38 -7.27
N ASP A 337 -5.08 2.56 -6.25
CA ASP A 337 -5.62 1.19 -6.35
C ASP A 337 -7.01 1.13 -7.01
N ALA A 338 -7.96 1.95 -6.56
CA ALA A 338 -9.28 2.06 -7.18
C ALA A 338 -9.18 2.57 -8.62
N LEU A 339 -8.27 3.53 -8.87
CA LEU A 339 -8.02 4.11 -10.18
C LEU A 339 -7.44 3.08 -11.16
N LEU A 340 -6.51 2.24 -10.71
CA LEU A 340 -5.87 1.21 -11.52
C LEU A 340 -6.91 0.23 -12.05
N VAL A 341 -7.84 -0.24 -11.21
CA VAL A 341 -8.89 -1.17 -11.67
C VAL A 341 -9.99 -0.45 -12.45
N ALA A 342 -10.32 0.80 -12.11
CA ALA A 342 -11.33 1.59 -12.82
C ALA A 342 -10.90 1.99 -14.24
N ALA A 343 -9.62 2.34 -14.44
CA ALA A 343 -9.10 2.79 -15.72
C ALA A 343 -9.43 1.85 -16.90
N PRO A 344 -9.05 0.56 -16.90
CA PRO A 344 -9.36 -0.33 -18.01
C PRO A 344 -10.85 -0.49 -18.27
N VAL A 345 -11.66 -0.55 -17.21
CA VAL A 345 -13.10 -0.77 -17.33
C VAL A 345 -13.77 0.45 -17.96
N VAL A 346 -13.50 1.64 -17.42
CA VAL A 346 -14.13 2.89 -17.86
C VAL A 346 -13.61 3.30 -19.24
N VAL A 347 -12.30 3.21 -19.49
CA VAL A 347 -11.71 3.59 -20.77
C VAL A 347 -12.22 2.69 -21.89
N THR A 348 -12.29 1.39 -21.66
CA THR A 348 -12.84 0.45 -22.65
C THR A 348 -14.34 0.70 -22.88
N ALA A 349 -15.12 0.93 -21.82
CA ALA A 349 -16.54 1.24 -21.97
C ALA A 349 -16.79 2.54 -22.76
N LEU A 350 -16.00 3.58 -22.50
CA LEU A 350 -16.07 4.84 -23.26
C LEU A 350 -15.64 4.65 -24.72
N ALA A 351 -14.59 3.88 -24.99
CA ALA A 351 -14.15 3.61 -26.35
C ALA A 351 -15.23 2.89 -27.18
N LEU A 352 -16.02 2.01 -26.56
CA LEU A 352 -17.10 1.26 -27.22
C LEU A 352 -18.41 2.06 -27.34
N ALA A 353 -18.77 2.84 -26.33
CA ALA A 353 -20.08 3.49 -26.24
C ALA A 353 -20.08 4.98 -26.62
N ALA A 354 -18.91 5.61 -26.62
CA ALA A 354 -18.68 7.00 -27.01
C ALA A 354 -17.33 7.10 -27.76
N PRO A 355 -17.21 6.50 -28.95
CA PRO A 355 -15.98 6.56 -29.73
C PRO A 355 -15.61 8.01 -30.00
N ALA A 356 -14.32 8.35 -29.86
CA ALA A 356 -13.84 9.68 -30.18
C ALA A 356 -14.12 9.97 -31.67
N LEU A 357 -14.65 11.16 -31.96
CA LEU A 357 -14.89 11.66 -33.31
C LEU A 357 -13.59 12.14 -33.95
#